data_AF-A0A3D0R0V8-F1
#
_entry.id   AF-A0A3D0R0V8-F1
#
_cell.length_a   1.000
_cell.length_b   1.000
_cell.length_c   1.000
_cell.angle_alpha   90.00
_cell.angle_beta   90.00
_cell.angle_gamma   90.00
#
_symmetry.space_group_name_H-M   'P 1'
#
loop_
_entity.id
_entity.type
_entity.pdbx_description
1 polymer ?
#
loop_
_entity_poly.entity_id
_entity_poly.type
_entity_poly.pdbx_seq_one_letter_code
_entity_poly.pdbx_strand_id
1 'polypeptide(L)'
;MPGTRRGMTRTESDEPESRYDAGPFVPRRADLAALREAAGGCRGCPLHREATQTVFGPGDADARVVLLGEQPGDQEDRRGEPFVGPAGKVLTAALEEAGIDPGQTYVTNAVKHFKFELREERGKRRIHKPPSLREMTACRPWLTA
;
A
#
# COMPACT_ATOMS: atom_id res chain seq x y z
N MET A 1 56.48 26.99 -2.22
CA MET A 1 55.51 26.75 -3.31
C MET A 1 54.52 25.70 -2.84
N PRO A 2 53.23 26.05 -2.72
CA PRO A 2 52.22 25.23 -2.05
C PRO A 2 51.69 24.14 -2.99
N GLY A 3 51.80 22.88 -2.55
CA GLY A 3 51.18 21.75 -3.23
C GLY A 3 49.67 21.77 -3.03
N THR A 4 48.96 22.00 -4.13
CA THR A 4 47.51 22.12 -4.23
C THR A 4 46.80 20.87 -3.72
N ARG A 5 45.96 21.03 -2.69
CA ARG A 5 44.99 20.01 -2.26
C ARG A 5 44.03 19.75 -3.42
N ARG A 6 44.06 18.53 -3.99
CA ARG A 6 42.96 18.07 -4.84
C ARG A 6 41.74 17.89 -3.95
N GLY A 7 40.81 18.84 -4.01
CA GLY A 7 39.46 18.64 -3.52
C GLY A 7 38.85 17.47 -4.27
N MET A 8 38.58 16.37 -3.55
CA MET A 8 37.53 15.45 -3.96
C MET A 8 36.22 16.22 -3.87
N THR A 9 35.75 16.73 -5.01
CA THR A 9 34.36 17.12 -5.17
C THR A 9 33.51 15.91 -4.82
N ARG A 10 32.84 15.95 -3.67
CA ARG A 10 31.73 15.06 -3.36
C ARG A 10 30.76 15.18 -4.52
N THR A 11 30.61 14.13 -5.31
CA THR A 11 29.51 14.02 -6.25
C THR A 11 28.24 14.02 -5.40
N GLU A 12 27.50 15.12 -5.45
CA GLU A 12 26.13 15.22 -4.96
C GLU A 12 25.25 14.33 -5.84
N SER A 13 25.24 13.03 -5.54
CA SER A 13 24.28 12.07 -6.07
C SER A 13 23.76 11.19 -4.94
N ASP A 14 23.16 11.83 -3.94
CA ASP A 14 22.27 11.28 -2.91
C ASP A 14 20.86 11.85 -3.24
N GLU A 15 19.91 11.15 -3.87
CA GLU A 15 18.81 10.31 -3.32
C GLU A 15 17.48 10.66 -4.08
N PRO A 16 16.41 9.83 -4.17
CA PRO A 16 15.98 8.78 -3.22
C PRO A 16 15.49 7.47 -3.89
N GLU A 17 16.37 6.48 -4.00
CA GLU A 17 15.96 5.05 -4.00
C GLU A 17 16.39 4.34 -2.70
N SER A 18 17.15 5.01 -1.84
CA SER A 18 17.23 4.81 -0.39
C SER A 18 16.15 5.69 0.24
N ARG A 19 15.15 5.21 0.97
CA ARG A 19 14.90 3.97 1.69
C ARG A 19 13.39 3.76 1.59
N TYR A 20 12.91 2.59 1.16
CA TYR A 20 11.46 2.40 1.12
C TYR A 20 10.95 2.37 2.57
N ASP A 21 10.15 3.36 2.96
CA ASP A 21 9.65 3.53 4.31
C ASP A 21 8.42 4.45 4.31
N ALA A 22 7.29 3.95 4.80
CA ALA A 22 6.09 4.75 4.99
C ALA A 22 6.06 5.50 6.34
N GLY A 23 6.97 5.20 7.26
CA GLY A 23 6.99 5.76 8.62
C GLY A 23 6.83 7.28 8.70
N PRO A 24 7.53 8.09 7.86
CA PRO A 24 7.38 9.54 7.85
C PRO A 24 5.99 10.04 7.44
N PHE A 25 5.18 9.22 6.77
CA PHE A 25 3.82 9.56 6.32
C PHE A 25 2.74 9.19 7.34
N VAL A 26 3.07 8.37 8.33
CA VAL A 26 2.10 7.91 9.33
C VAL A 26 1.95 8.96 10.43
N PRO A 27 0.76 9.59 10.58
CA PRO A 27 0.52 10.54 11.67
C PRO A 27 0.54 9.84 13.02
N ARG A 28 1.09 10.51 14.05
CA ARG A 28 1.15 9.97 15.41
C ARG A 28 -0.21 10.11 16.09
N ARG A 29 -0.65 9.06 16.82
CA ARG A 29 -1.88 9.07 17.65
C ARG A 29 -3.12 9.49 16.84
N ALA A 30 -3.26 8.92 15.65
CA ALA A 30 -4.37 9.19 14.75
C ALA A 30 -5.43 8.08 14.83
N ASP A 31 -6.68 8.45 14.59
CA ASP A 31 -7.74 7.48 14.37
C ASP A 31 -7.68 6.92 12.93
N LEU A 32 -8.51 5.91 12.64
CA LEU A 32 -8.53 5.26 11.32
C LEU A 32 -8.87 6.23 10.18
N ALA A 33 -9.68 7.26 10.44
CA ALA A 33 -10.06 8.25 9.43
C ALA A 33 -8.85 9.13 9.06
N ALA A 34 -8.13 9.63 10.06
CA ALA A 34 -6.92 10.41 9.86
C ALA A 34 -5.78 9.57 9.24
N LEU A 35 -5.66 8.30 9.61
CA LEU A 35 -4.71 7.37 8.97
C LEU A 35 -5.03 7.15 7.50
N ARG A 36 -6.31 6.91 7.16
CA ARG A 36 -6.77 6.76 5.78
C ARG A 36 -6.46 8.00 4.94
N GLU A 37 -6.74 9.19 5.47
CA GLU A 37 -6.49 10.44 4.76
C GLU A 37 -4.99 10.64 4.51
N ALA A 38 -4.16 10.45 5.54
CA ALA A 38 -2.71 10.58 5.41
C ALA A 38 -2.12 9.55 4.42
N ALA A 39 -2.68 8.34 4.38
CA ALA A 39 -2.22 7.29 3.47
C ALA A 39 -2.38 7.66 1.99
N GLY A 40 -3.37 8.49 1.64
CA GLY A 40 -3.55 9.01 0.28
C GLY A 40 -2.38 9.84 -0.24
N GLY A 41 -1.56 10.41 0.66
CA GLY A 41 -0.34 11.15 0.34
C GLY A 41 0.94 10.32 0.41
N CYS A 42 0.86 9.02 0.71
CA CYS A 42 2.02 8.17 0.99
C CYS A 42 2.91 7.97 -0.24
N ARG A 43 4.20 8.31 -0.11
CA ARG A 43 5.23 8.06 -1.13
C ARG A 43 6.36 7.15 -0.63
N GLY A 44 6.09 6.33 0.38
CA GLY A 44 7.09 5.47 1.03
C GLY A 44 7.64 4.32 0.17
N CYS A 45 7.06 4.03 -0.99
CA CYS A 45 7.62 3.10 -1.98
C CYS A 45 7.12 3.44 -3.40
N PRO A 46 7.77 2.96 -4.48
CA PRO A 46 7.42 3.37 -5.85
C PRO A 46 6.03 2.98 -6.35
N LEU A 47 5.31 2.10 -5.64
CA LEU A 47 3.98 1.65 -6.05
C LEU A 47 2.95 2.78 -6.16
N HIS A 48 3.15 3.88 -5.43
CA HIS A 48 2.30 5.06 -5.51
C HIS A 48 2.31 5.73 -6.90
N ARG A 49 3.30 5.44 -7.76
CA ARG A 49 3.51 6.12 -9.05
C ARG A 49 2.55 5.63 -10.12
N GLU A 50 2.28 4.33 -10.14
CA GLU A 50 1.49 3.66 -11.18
C GLU A 50 0.08 3.30 -10.72
N ALA A 51 -0.13 3.11 -9.42
CA ALA A 51 -1.45 2.89 -8.84
C ALA A 51 -2.35 4.12 -9.07
N THR A 52 -3.66 3.89 -9.19
CA THR A 52 -4.61 5.00 -9.36
C THR A 52 -4.80 5.76 -8.06
N GLN A 53 -4.88 5.05 -6.95
CA GLN A 53 -5.03 5.62 -5.62
C GLN A 53 -4.62 4.62 -4.53
N THR A 54 -4.49 5.11 -3.31
CA THR A 54 -4.32 4.25 -2.13
C THR A 54 -5.63 3.54 -1.80
N VAL A 55 -5.56 2.25 -1.45
CA VAL A 55 -6.69 1.49 -0.89
C VAL A 55 -6.32 1.10 0.53
N PHE A 56 -6.90 1.82 1.50
CA PHE A 56 -6.53 1.67 2.91
C PHE A 56 -7.30 0.54 3.61
N GLY A 57 -8.62 0.63 3.63
CA GLY A 57 -9.47 -0.25 4.43
C GLY A 57 -10.62 0.54 5.04
N PRO A 58 -11.89 0.24 4.73
CA PRO A 58 -13.01 0.78 5.47
C PRO A 58 -13.16 -0.06 6.75
N GLY A 59 -13.65 0.54 7.82
CA GLY A 59 -14.06 -0.22 8.99
C GLY A 59 -13.93 0.54 10.29
N ASP A 60 -14.32 -0.17 11.33
CA ASP A 60 -14.40 0.31 12.70
C ASP A 60 -13.11 -0.05 13.46
N ALA A 61 -12.66 0.85 14.34
CA ALA A 61 -11.58 0.58 15.27
C ALA A 61 -11.96 -0.50 16.30
N ASP A 62 -13.27 -0.69 16.51
CA ASP A 62 -13.83 -1.70 17.41
C ASP A 62 -14.05 -3.07 16.73
N ALA A 63 -13.60 -3.25 15.48
CA ALA A 63 -13.71 -4.52 14.78
C ALA A 63 -13.02 -5.66 15.54
N ARG A 64 -13.70 -6.79 15.68
CA ARG A 64 -13.22 -7.95 16.45
C ARG A 64 -12.27 -8.84 15.66
N VAL A 65 -12.32 -8.75 14.33
CA VAL A 65 -11.51 -9.56 13.42
C VAL A 65 -10.84 -8.65 12.40
N VAL A 66 -9.54 -8.83 12.17
CA VAL A 66 -8.80 -8.16 11.10
C VAL A 66 -8.55 -9.15 9.97
N LEU A 67 -8.95 -8.80 8.76
CA LEU A 67 -8.71 -9.57 7.55
C LEU A 67 -7.64 -8.84 6.72
N LEU A 68 -6.48 -9.48 6.56
CA LEU A 68 -5.31 -8.90 5.88
C LEU A 68 -5.02 -9.63 4.57
N GLY A 69 -5.28 -8.96 3.44
CA GLY A 69 -4.85 -9.41 2.12
C GLY A 69 -3.43 -8.97 1.76
N GLU A 70 -2.98 -9.32 0.55
CA GLU A 70 -1.65 -8.97 0.04
C GLU A 70 -1.59 -7.49 -0.41
N GLN A 71 -2.40 -7.14 -1.40
CA GLN A 71 -2.45 -5.83 -2.04
C GLN A 71 -3.81 -5.59 -2.72
N PRO A 72 -4.14 -4.34 -3.09
CA PRO A 72 -5.34 -4.05 -3.86
C PRO A 72 -5.23 -4.65 -5.27
N GLY A 73 -6.35 -5.09 -5.84
CA GLY A 73 -6.43 -5.51 -7.23
C GLY A 73 -6.90 -4.39 -8.17
N ASP A 74 -7.18 -4.77 -9.42
CA ASP A 74 -7.58 -3.85 -10.49
C ASP A 74 -8.90 -3.12 -10.21
N GLN A 75 -9.87 -3.78 -9.58
CA GLN A 75 -11.15 -3.14 -9.24
C GLN A 75 -11.03 -2.30 -7.97
N GLU A 76 -10.29 -2.79 -6.98
CA GLU A 76 -10.03 -2.12 -5.72
C GLU A 76 -9.32 -0.79 -5.95
N ASP A 77 -8.25 -0.80 -6.75
CA ASP A 77 -7.47 0.40 -7.09
C ASP A 77 -8.30 1.45 -7.86
N ARG A 78 -9.26 1.04 -8.69
CA ARG A 78 -10.15 2.00 -9.36
C ARG A 78 -11.23 2.56 -8.43
N ARG A 79 -11.70 1.76 -7.47
CA ARG A 79 -12.81 2.13 -6.59
C ARG A 79 -12.38 2.76 -5.27
N GLY A 80 -11.13 2.58 -4.85
CA GLY A 80 -10.64 3.04 -3.54
C GLY A 80 -11.10 2.14 -2.37
N GLU A 81 -11.62 0.95 -2.66
CA GLU A 81 -12.25 0.04 -1.71
C GLU A 81 -11.64 -1.36 -1.82
N PRO A 82 -11.25 -2.00 -0.71
CA PRO A 82 -10.63 -3.33 -0.73
C PRO A 82 -11.68 -4.42 -0.94
N PHE A 83 -11.28 -5.55 -1.52
CA PHE A 83 -12.13 -6.74 -1.69
C PHE A 83 -13.48 -6.47 -2.36
N VAL A 84 -13.50 -5.65 -3.42
CA VAL A 84 -14.70 -5.38 -4.25
C VAL A 84 -14.73 -6.21 -5.54
N GLY A 85 -13.64 -6.88 -5.87
CA GLY A 85 -13.52 -7.79 -7.02
C GLY A 85 -14.01 -9.22 -6.76
N PRO A 86 -13.70 -10.16 -7.66
CA PRO A 86 -14.12 -11.56 -7.54
C PRO A 86 -13.64 -12.24 -6.25
N ALA A 87 -12.39 -11.98 -5.83
CA ALA A 87 -11.86 -12.50 -4.58
C ALA A 87 -12.62 -11.99 -3.35
N GLY A 88 -13.11 -10.74 -3.41
CA GLY A 88 -13.96 -10.17 -2.38
C GLY A 88 -15.29 -10.88 -2.22
N LYS A 89 -15.93 -11.26 -3.34
CA LYS A 89 -17.17 -12.05 -3.31
C LYS A 89 -16.97 -13.41 -2.63
N VAL A 90 -15.83 -14.05 -2.90
CA VAL A 90 -15.46 -15.32 -2.25
C VAL A 90 -15.23 -15.10 -0.76
N LEU A 91 -14.54 -14.03 -0.37
CA LEU A 91 -14.34 -13.67 1.03
C LEU A 91 -15.68 -13.44 1.76
N THR A 92 -16.60 -12.68 1.16
CA THR A 92 -17.93 -12.44 1.73
C THR A 92 -18.69 -13.75 1.96
N ALA A 93 -18.73 -14.64 0.97
CA ALA A 93 -19.38 -15.94 1.11
C ALA A 93 -18.73 -16.80 2.22
N ALA A 94 -17.41 -16.76 2.35
CA ALA A 94 -16.69 -17.48 3.40
C ALA A 94 -16.97 -16.92 4.81
N LEU A 95 -17.12 -15.59 4.95
CA LEU A 95 -17.51 -14.97 6.22
C LEU A 95 -18.94 -15.36 6.62
N GLU A 96 -19.86 -15.36 5.65
CA GLU A 96 -21.23 -15.82 5.85
C GLU A 96 -21.28 -17.28 6.31
N GLU A 97 -20.55 -18.17 5.63
CA GLU A 97 -20.46 -19.59 5.99
C GLU A 97 -19.86 -19.80 7.38
N ALA A 98 -18.87 -18.98 7.76
CA ALA A 98 -18.25 -19.00 9.08
C ALA A 98 -19.11 -18.35 10.19
N GLY A 99 -20.25 -17.73 9.84
CA GLY A 99 -21.10 -17.00 10.79
C GLY A 99 -20.44 -15.72 11.32
N ILE A 100 -19.52 -15.13 10.58
CA ILE A 100 -18.84 -13.88 10.93
C ILE A 100 -19.56 -12.72 10.23
N ASP A 101 -20.11 -11.79 11.00
CA ASP A 101 -20.68 -10.55 10.47
C ASP A 101 -19.56 -9.70 9.84
N PRO A 102 -19.62 -9.39 8.53
CA PRO A 102 -18.65 -8.52 7.87
C PRO A 102 -18.53 -7.13 8.54
N GLY A 103 -19.60 -6.63 9.16
CA GLY A 103 -19.60 -5.37 9.93
C GLY A 103 -18.74 -5.41 11.20
N GLN A 104 -18.39 -6.60 11.67
CA GLN A 104 -17.48 -6.82 12.81
C GLN A 104 -16.02 -7.03 12.37
N THR A 105 -15.73 -6.85 11.08
CA THR A 105 -14.40 -7.04 10.50
C THR A 105 -13.77 -5.73 10.06
N TYR A 106 -12.45 -5.63 10.23
CA TYR A 106 -11.64 -4.60 9.60
C TYR A 106 -10.83 -5.24 8.48
N VAL A 107 -11.05 -4.80 7.24
CA VAL A 107 -10.48 -5.43 6.05
C VAL A 107 -9.45 -4.51 5.41
N THR A 108 -8.23 -5.01 5.22
CA THR A 108 -7.12 -4.23 4.67
C THR A 108 -6.12 -5.12 3.90
N ASN A 109 -5.07 -4.51 3.34
CA ASN A 109 -3.99 -5.19 2.63
C ASN A 109 -2.62 -4.86 3.22
N ALA A 110 -1.65 -5.76 3.08
CA ALA A 110 -0.29 -5.55 3.55
C ALA A 110 0.40 -4.38 2.84
N VAL A 111 0.10 -4.20 1.56
CA VAL A 111 0.49 -3.03 0.76
C VAL A 111 -0.76 -2.25 0.36
N LYS A 112 -0.70 -0.92 0.34
CA LYS A 112 -1.87 -0.04 0.09
C LYS A 112 -2.01 0.45 -1.36
N HIS A 113 -1.09 0.12 -2.25
CA HIS A 113 -1.10 0.51 -3.66
C HIS A 113 -1.05 -0.74 -4.55
N PHE A 114 -1.80 -0.75 -5.65
CA PHE A 114 -1.82 -1.88 -6.57
C PHE A 114 -0.56 -1.93 -7.42
N LYS A 115 0.17 -3.03 -7.32
CA LYS A 115 1.30 -3.35 -8.18
C LYS A 115 0.84 -4.18 -9.37
N PHE A 116 1.09 -3.66 -10.56
CA PHE A 116 0.75 -4.34 -11.81
C PHE A 116 1.75 -4.05 -12.90
N GLU A 117 1.69 -4.86 -13.95
CA GLU A 117 2.32 -4.59 -15.24
C GLU A 117 1.23 -4.39 -16.30
N LEU A 118 1.47 -3.47 -17.23
CA LEU A 118 0.64 -3.34 -18.43
C LEU A 118 1.07 -4.40 -19.45
N ARG A 119 0.10 -5.18 -19.94
CA ARG A 119 0.30 -6.01 -21.13
C ARG A 119 -0.50 -5.41 -22.28
N GLU A 120 0.15 -5.27 -23.44
CA GLU A 120 -0.43 -4.61 -24.62
C GLU A 120 -0.99 -5.58 -25.68
N GLU A 121 -0.61 -6.86 -25.60
CA GLU A 121 -0.89 -7.90 -26.64
C GLU A 121 -2.38 -8.13 -26.93
N ARG A 122 -3.30 -7.74 -26.02
CA ARG A 122 -4.77 -7.84 -26.20
C ARG A 122 -5.51 -6.62 -25.64
N GLY A 123 -4.93 -5.42 -25.83
CA GLY A 123 -5.39 -4.17 -25.22
C GLY A 123 -4.71 -3.91 -23.87
N LYS A 124 -4.76 -2.66 -23.37
CA LYS A 124 -4.09 -2.23 -22.13
C LYS A 124 -4.73 -2.87 -20.89
N ARG A 125 -4.28 -4.07 -20.54
CA ARG A 125 -4.74 -4.79 -19.34
C ARG A 125 -3.71 -4.68 -18.22
N ARG A 126 -4.18 -4.36 -17.01
CA ARG A 126 -3.38 -4.38 -15.79
C ARG A 126 -3.29 -5.80 -15.26
N ILE A 127 -2.07 -6.34 -15.21
CA ILE A 127 -1.78 -7.68 -14.72
C ILE A 127 -1.13 -7.57 -13.34
N HIS A 128 -1.83 -8.07 -12.33
CA HIS A 128 -1.35 -8.09 -10.95
C HIS A 128 0.06 -8.69 -10.83
N LYS A 129 0.91 -8.07 -10.02
CA LYS A 129 2.25 -8.59 -9.68
C LYS A 129 2.45 -8.56 -8.17
N PRO A 130 2.95 -9.64 -7.56
CA PRO A 130 3.13 -9.69 -6.11
C PRO A 130 4.09 -8.59 -5.63
N PRO A 131 3.83 -7.96 -4.46
CA PRO A 131 4.77 -7.04 -3.88
C PRO A 131 6.02 -7.81 -3.43
N SER A 132 7.15 -7.14 -3.53
CA SER A 132 8.41 -7.61 -2.96
C SER A 132 8.39 -7.48 -1.45
N LEU A 133 9.27 -8.22 -0.77
CA LEU A 133 9.51 -8.05 0.68
C LEU A 133 9.87 -6.61 1.05
N ARG A 134 10.58 -5.90 0.15
CA ARG A 134 10.96 -4.50 0.36
C ARG A 134 9.74 -3.58 0.35
N GLU A 135 8.80 -3.78 -0.57
CA GLU A 135 7.54 -3.02 -0.66
C GLU A 135 6.62 -3.33 0.54
N MET A 136 6.51 -4.61 0.92
CA MET A 136 5.76 -5.00 2.13
C MET A 136 6.36 -4.38 3.40
N THR A 137 7.68 -4.43 3.55
CA THR A 137 8.38 -3.84 4.71
C THR A 137 8.19 -2.33 4.76
N ALA A 138 8.24 -1.66 3.60
CA ALA A 138 8.01 -0.23 3.49
C ALA A 138 6.60 0.18 3.89
N CYS A 139 5.60 -0.64 3.57
CA CYS A 139 4.19 -0.34 3.84
C CYS A 139 3.75 -0.75 5.26
N ARG A 140 4.52 -1.63 5.92
CA ARG A 140 4.27 -2.12 7.29
C ARG A 140 3.92 -1.04 8.31
N PRO A 141 4.52 0.17 8.33
CA PRO A 141 4.13 1.22 9.27
C PRO A 141 2.63 1.52 9.29
N TRP A 142 1.93 1.39 8.15
CA TRP A 142 0.46 1.55 8.10
C TRP A 142 -0.33 0.43 8.77
N LEU A 143 0.26 -0.75 8.94
CA LEU A 143 -0.38 -1.88 9.64
C LEU A 143 -0.20 -1.80 11.17
N THR A 144 0.77 -1.03 11.63
CA THR A 144 1.15 -0.94 13.05
C THR A 144 0.90 0.44 13.65
N ALA A 145 0.20 1.30 12.91
CA ALA A 145 -0.07 2.70 13.26
C ALA A 145 -1.08 2.83 14.40
#